data_AF-A0A7W0QWP5-F1
#
_entry.id   AF-A0A7W0QWP5-F1
#
_cell.length_a   1.000
_cell.length_b   1.000
_cell.length_c   1.000
_cell.angle_alpha   90.00
_cell.angle_beta   90.00
_cell.angle_gamma   90.00
#
_symmetry.space_group_name_H-M   'P 1'
#
loop_
_entity.id
_entity.type
_entity.pdbx_description
1 polymer ?
#
loop_
_entity_poly.entity_id
_entity_poly.type
_entity_poly.pdbx_seq_one_letter_code
_entity_poly.pdbx_strand_id
1 'polypeptide(L)'
;MCFKNLPIEFDGAGQARLREGVPDPYAVTVAAPKEYVRQPVGVGGGGGDTLAPPRLRDWSIDPVTRVAGALAVHTVLDLDKREAVEAHSQAMLFRGYEVILKGRDPRDAIDISSRA
;
A
#
# COMPACT_ATOMS: atom_id res chain seq x y z
N MET A 1 0.40 -2.64 24.25
CA MET A 1 1.31 -3.80 24.42
C MET A 1 1.72 -4.30 23.04
N CYS A 2 2.75 -3.69 22.44
CA CYS A 2 3.09 -3.84 21.02
C CYS A 2 4.47 -4.53 20.80
N PHE A 3 5.16 -4.92 21.87
CA PHE A 3 6.58 -5.32 21.81
C PHE A 3 6.82 -6.80 21.53
N LYS A 4 5.81 -7.68 21.65
CA LYS A 4 5.98 -9.14 21.53
C LYS A 4 6.40 -9.60 20.13
N ASN A 5 6.02 -8.85 19.09
CA ASN A 5 6.27 -9.20 17.70
C ASN A 5 7.44 -8.41 17.08
N LEU A 6 8.08 -7.53 17.85
CA LEU A 6 9.23 -6.77 17.37
C LEU A 6 10.49 -7.61 17.53
N PRO A 7 11.45 -7.53 16.59
CA PRO A 7 12.73 -8.25 16.64
C PRO A 7 13.71 -7.61 17.64
N ILE A 8 13.22 -7.30 18.84
CA ILE A 8 13.98 -6.66 19.90
C ILE A 8 14.12 -7.58 21.11
N GLU A 9 15.19 -7.38 21.87
CA GLU A 9 15.48 -8.00 23.16
C GLU A 9 15.75 -6.92 24.21
N PHE A 10 15.52 -7.25 25.48
CA PHE A 10 15.76 -6.34 26.59
C PHE A 10 16.89 -6.90 27.45
N ASP A 11 17.84 -6.05 27.82
CA ASP A 11 18.87 -6.44 28.79
C ASP A 11 18.36 -6.39 30.24
N GLY A 12 19.21 -6.76 31.20
CA GLY A 12 18.89 -6.73 32.63
C GLY A 12 18.60 -5.32 33.19
N ALA A 13 18.91 -4.26 32.45
CA ALA A 13 18.57 -2.87 32.79
C ALA A 13 17.29 -2.38 32.08
N GLY A 14 16.65 -3.24 31.27
CA GLY A 14 15.44 -2.92 30.52
C GLY A 14 15.70 -2.09 29.25
N GLN A 15 16.95 -2.00 28.77
CA GLN A 15 17.24 -1.33 27.51
C GLN A 15 16.98 -2.27 26.32
N ALA A 16 16.24 -1.77 25.32
CA ALA A 16 15.90 -2.52 24.12
C ALA A 16 17.05 -2.51 23.10
N ARG A 17 17.31 -3.66 22.46
CA ARG A 17 18.32 -3.87 21.43
C ARG A 17 17.72 -4.71 20.30
N LEU A 18 18.21 -4.56 19.06
CA LEU A 18 17.83 -5.49 17.98
C LEU A 18 18.49 -6.85 18.22
N ARG A 19 17.77 -7.93 17.92
CA ARG A 19 18.32 -9.28 17.97
C ARG A 19 19.45 -9.46 16.96
N GLU A 20 20.46 -10.22 17.34
CA GLU A 20 21.58 -10.57 16.46
C GLU A 20 21.08 -11.25 15.17
N GLY A 21 21.63 -10.87 14.01
CA GLY A 21 21.23 -11.40 12.70
C GLY A 21 20.04 -10.69 12.03
N VAL A 22 19.49 -9.62 12.61
CA VAL A 22 18.51 -8.74 11.97
C VAL A 22 19.20 -7.45 11.50
N PRO A 23 19.70 -7.39 10.25
CA PRO A 23 20.52 -6.27 9.79
C PRO A 23 19.73 -4.97 9.64
N ASP A 24 18.50 -5.05 9.14
CA ASP A 24 17.58 -3.91 9.03
C ASP A 24 16.12 -4.42 9.14
N PRO A 25 15.42 -4.15 10.26
CA PRO A 25 14.03 -4.56 10.44
C PRO A 25 13.04 -3.75 9.58
N TYR A 26 13.50 -2.68 8.92
CA TYR A 26 12.72 -1.81 8.05
C TYR A 26 13.05 -1.98 6.56
N ALA A 27 13.92 -2.93 6.21
CA ALA A 27 14.27 -3.21 4.82
C ALA A 27 13.02 -3.60 4.02
N VAL A 28 12.84 -2.97 2.87
CA VAL A 28 11.74 -3.26 1.95
C VAL A 28 12.23 -4.08 0.76
N THR A 29 11.59 -5.22 0.52
CA THR A 29 11.81 -6.01 -0.70
C THR A 29 10.89 -5.46 -1.78
N VAL A 30 11.45 -4.75 -2.75
CA VAL A 30 10.67 -4.24 -3.90
C VAL A 30 10.66 -5.33 -4.96
N ALA A 31 9.47 -5.84 -5.30
CA ALA A 31 9.31 -6.74 -6.44
C ALA A 31 9.62 -5.99 -7.74
N ALA A 32 10.25 -6.66 -8.70
CA ALA A 32 10.48 -6.08 -10.03
C ALA A 32 9.14 -5.67 -10.67
N PRO A 33 9.08 -4.52 -11.38
CA PRO A 33 7.88 -4.12 -12.10
C PRO A 33 7.48 -5.23 -13.08
N LYS A 34 6.23 -5.68 -13.02
CA LYS A 34 5.70 -6.54 -14.08
C LYS A 34 5.35 -5.65 -15.26
N GLU A 35 6.02 -5.84 -16.39
CA GLU A 35 5.68 -5.13 -17.62
C GLU A 35 4.42 -5.73 -18.22
N TYR A 36 3.33 -4.97 -18.20
CA TYR A 36 2.15 -5.24 -18.99
C TYR A 36 2.10 -4.23 -20.13
N VAL A 37 1.87 -4.72 -21.35
CA VAL A 37 1.63 -3.87 -22.51
C VAL A 37 0.30 -3.13 -22.27
N ARG A 38 0.39 -1.91 -21.73
CA ARG A 38 -0.75 -1.01 -21.65
C ARG A 38 -1.16 -0.63 -23.07
N GLN A 39 -2.31 -1.12 -23.52
CA GLN A 39 -2.91 -0.56 -24.72
C GLN A 39 -3.42 0.84 -24.33
N PRO A 40 -3.05 1.91 -25.06
CA PRO A 40 -3.55 3.24 -24.74
C PRO A 40 -5.08 3.21 -24.74
N VAL A 41 -5.70 3.72 -23.68
CA VAL A 41 -7.15 3.94 -23.62
C VAL A 41 -7.46 4.92 -24.74
N GLY A 42 -7.99 4.39 -25.85
CA GLY A 42 -8.27 5.16 -27.05
C GLY A 42 -9.28 6.27 -26.74
N VAL A 43 -8.81 7.52 -26.75
CA VAL A 43 -9.65 8.68 -26.99
C VAL A 43 -10.08 8.59 -28.44
N GLY A 44 -11.29 8.07 -28.66
CA GLY A 44 -12.10 8.17 -29.88
C GLY A 44 -11.40 8.10 -31.25
N GLY A 45 -11.65 7.01 -31.97
CA GLY A 45 -11.77 7.05 -33.43
C GLY A 45 -10.87 6.09 -34.21
N GLY A 46 -11.51 5.18 -34.97
CA GLY A 46 -10.95 4.65 -36.22
C GLY A 46 -10.53 3.18 -36.21
N GLY A 47 -11.45 2.33 -36.67
CA GLY A 47 -11.22 1.13 -37.50
C GLY A 47 -9.92 0.35 -37.34
N GLY A 48 -10.02 -0.78 -36.63
CA GLY A 48 -9.04 -1.87 -36.67
C GLY A 48 -9.69 -3.12 -36.10
N ASP A 49 -10.15 -3.99 -36.99
CA ASP A 49 -10.88 -5.21 -36.70
C ASP A 49 -9.97 -6.23 -35.97
N THR A 50 -10.04 -6.27 -34.64
CA THR A 50 -9.56 -7.41 -33.84
C THR A 50 -10.75 -8.02 -33.12
N LEU A 51 -11.18 -9.18 -33.61
CA LEU A 51 -12.42 -9.91 -33.28
C LEU A 51 -12.53 -10.44 -31.83
N ALA A 52 -11.64 -10.04 -30.91
CA ALA A 52 -11.71 -10.45 -29.51
C ALA A 52 -11.34 -9.26 -28.59
N PRO A 53 -12.10 -9.01 -27.51
CA PRO A 53 -11.71 -8.03 -26.51
C PRO A 53 -10.32 -8.39 -25.96
N PRO A 54 -9.48 -7.40 -25.60
CA PRO A 54 -8.16 -7.68 -25.06
C PRO A 54 -8.30 -8.56 -23.80
N ARG A 55 -7.53 -9.66 -23.77
CA ARG A 55 -7.51 -10.63 -22.66
C ARG A 55 -7.28 -9.96 -21.31
N LEU A 56 -6.43 -8.93 -21.30
CA LEU A 56 -6.13 -8.11 -20.13
C LEU A 56 -6.86 -6.76 -20.21
N ARG A 57 -7.49 -6.35 -19.10
CA ARG A 57 -8.25 -5.10 -19.01
C ARG A 57 -7.96 -4.36 -17.71
N ASP A 58 -7.70 -3.06 -17.81
CA ASP A 58 -7.60 -2.19 -16.64
C ASP A 58 -8.98 -1.95 -16.02
N TRP A 59 -9.05 -2.03 -14.70
CA TRP A 59 -10.23 -1.75 -13.91
C TRP A 59 -9.84 -1.00 -12.64
N SER A 60 -10.59 0.04 -12.29
CA SER A 60 -10.28 0.90 -11.16
C SER A 60 -11.55 1.29 -10.42
N ILE A 61 -11.49 1.29 -9.09
CA ILE A 61 -12.48 1.91 -8.22
C ILE A 61 -11.80 3.00 -7.41
N ASP A 62 -12.27 4.23 -7.60
CA ASP A 62 -11.85 5.40 -6.83
C ASP A 62 -13.03 6.38 -6.69
N PRO A 63 -13.54 6.63 -5.47
CA PRO A 63 -13.15 5.99 -4.21
C PRO A 63 -13.84 4.63 -4.03
N VAL A 64 -13.16 3.72 -3.33
CA VAL A 64 -13.84 2.55 -2.75
C VAL A 64 -14.78 3.04 -1.65
N THR A 65 -16.07 2.70 -1.75
CA THR A 65 -17.09 3.11 -0.77
C THR A 65 -17.32 2.04 0.31
N ARG A 66 -17.99 2.42 1.41
CA ARG A 66 -18.22 1.57 2.60
C ARG A 66 -16.93 1.10 3.29
N VAL A 67 -15.89 1.93 3.22
CA VAL A 67 -14.64 1.82 4.00
C VAL A 67 -14.38 3.15 4.71
N ALA A 68 -13.62 3.13 5.80
CA ALA A 68 -13.15 4.35 6.45
C ALA A 68 -11.87 4.85 5.76
N GLY A 69 -11.74 6.16 5.60
CA GLY A 69 -10.59 6.78 4.93
C GLY A 69 -10.74 6.91 3.41
N ALA A 70 -9.64 7.18 2.72
CA ALA A 70 -9.59 7.38 1.27
C ALA A 70 -8.77 6.27 0.61
N LEU A 71 -9.47 5.33 -0.04
CA LEU A 71 -8.90 4.15 -0.69
C LEU A 71 -9.26 4.15 -2.17
N ALA A 72 -8.23 4.00 -3.02
CA ALA A 72 -8.36 3.67 -4.43
C ALA A 72 -7.76 2.28 -4.68
N VAL A 73 -8.40 1.51 -5.57
CA VAL A 73 -7.90 0.20 -6.01
C VAL A 73 -7.82 0.18 -7.52
N HIS A 74 -6.63 -0.13 -8.04
CA HIS A 74 -6.34 -0.25 -9.47
C HIS A 74 -5.88 -1.68 -9.78
N THR A 75 -6.51 -2.33 -10.75
CA THR A 75 -6.28 -3.74 -11.06
C THR A 75 -6.22 -3.97 -12.56
N VAL A 76 -5.42 -4.97 -12.95
CA VAL A 76 -5.45 -5.57 -14.29
C VAL A 76 -6.16 -6.91 -14.20
N LEU A 77 -7.26 -7.06 -14.94
CA LEU A 77 -8.08 -8.27 -15.00
C LEU A 77 -7.76 -9.09 -16.25
N ASP A 78 -7.62 -10.40 -16.09
CA ASP A 78 -7.62 -11.41 -17.15
C ASP A 78 -9.05 -11.94 -17.32
N LEU A 79 -9.73 -11.54 -18.39
CA LEU A 79 -11.15 -11.85 -18.59
C LEU A 79 -11.39 -13.31 -19.00
N ASP A 80 -10.41 -13.97 -19.63
CA ASP A 80 -10.49 -15.37 -20.03
C ASP A 80 -10.40 -16.28 -18.80
N LYS A 81 -9.43 -15.99 -17.93
CA LYS A 81 -9.23 -16.73 -16.67
C LYS A 81 -10.14 -16.28 -15.54
N ARG A 82 -10.75 -15.10 -15.67
CA ARG A 82 -11.56 -14.42 -14.65
C ARG A 82 -10.77 -14.15 -13.37
N GLU A 83 -9.53 -13.70 -13.53
CA GLU A 83 -8.59 -13.48 -12.43
C GLU A 83 -7.98 -12.08 -12.47
N ALA A 84 -7.65 -11.50 -11.31
CA ALA A 84 -6.83 -10.31 -11.23
C ALA A 84 -5.35 -10.70 -11.27
N VAL A 85 -4.62 -10.25 -12.30
CA VAL A 85 -3.19 -10.59 -12.48
C VAL A 85 -2.26 -9.58 -11.81
N GLU A 86 -2.77 -8.39 -11.52
CA GLU A 86 -2.11 -7.32 -10.79
C GLU A 86 -3.13 -6.47 -10.05
N ALA A 87 -2.78 -6.01 -8.85
CA ALA A 87 -3.60 -5.12 -8.05
C ALA A 87 -2.72 -4.16 -7.25
N HIS A 88 -3.11 -2.89 -7.22
CA HIS A 88 -2.49 -1.82 -6.46
C HIS A 88 -3.54 -1.19 -5.54
N SER A 89 -3.19 -1.06 -4.26
CA SER A 89 -3.98 -0.35 -3.26
C SER A 89 -3.31 0.97 -2.95
N GLN A 90 -4.03 2.07 -3.14
CA GLN A 90 -3.51 3.42 -2.94
C GLN A 90 -4.29 4.13 -1.84
N ALA A 91 -3.59 4.54 -0.78
CA ALA A 91 -4.11 5.49 0.19
C ALA A 91 -3.94 6.91 -0.38
N MET A 92 -5.03 7.68 -0.45
CA MET A 92 -5.01 8.99 -1.12
C MET A 92 -4.86 10.18 -0.16
N LEU A 93 -4.77 9.93 1.15
CA LEU A 93 -4.66 10.97 2.16
C LEU A 93 -3.45 10.72 3.06
N PHE A 94 -2.69 11.78 3.33
CA PHE A 94 -1.60 11.79 4.29
C PHE A 94 -1.81 12.91 5.30
N ARG A 95 -1.59 12.62 6.58
CA ARG A 95 -1.68 13.62 7.67
C ARG A 95 -0.36 13.90 8.38
N GLY A 96 0.61 12.98 8.33
CA GLY A 96 1.95 13.20 8.91
C GLY A 96 2.01 13.29 10.44
N TYR A 97 1.33 12.38 11.17
CA TYR A 97 1.33 12.36 12.64
C TYR A 97 2.73 12.31 13.26
N GLU A 98 3.68 11.64 12.62
CA GLU A 98 5.08 11.58 13.03
C GLU A 98 5.75 12.96 13.07
N VAL A 99 5.39 13.85 12.15
CA VAL A 99 5.86 15.24 12.15
C VAL A 99 5.10 16.05 13.19
N ILE A 100 3.78 15.86 13.28
CA ILE A 100 2.92 16.58 14.24
C ILE A 100 3.36 16.34 15.68
N LEU A 101 3.72 15.11 16.03
CA LEU A 101 4.08 14.71 17.40
C LEU A 101 5.53 15.06 17.77
N LYS A 102 6.39 15.34 16.79
CA LYS A 102 7.80 15.62 17.03
C LYS A 102 8.00 16.87 17.89
N GLY A 103 8.73 16.74 19.00
CA GLY A 103 9.04 17.83 19.92
C GLY A 103 7.90 18.25 20.85
N ARG A 104 6.76 17.53 20.83
CA ARG A 104 5.67 17.73 21.79
C ARG A 104 5.91 16.96 23.09
N ASP A 105 5.20 17.36 24.14
CA ASP A 105 5.18 16.62 25.39
C ASP A 105 4.60 15.20 25.13
N PRO A 106 5.26 14.11 25.56
CA PRO A 106 4.77 12.75 25.37
C PRO A 106 3.37 12.50 25.94
N ARG A 107 2.93 13.28 26.93
CA ARG A 107 1.59 13.16 27.53
C ARG A 107 0.48 13.53 26.55
N ASP A 108 0.75 14.45 25.62
CA ASP A 108 -0.22 14.88 24.60
C ASP A 108 -0.43 13.83 23.51
N ALA A 109 0.48 12.86 23.40
CA ALA A 109 0.47 11.89 22.32
C ALA A 109 -0.84 11.08 22.29
N ILE A 110 -1.33 10.63 23.44
CA ILE A 110 -2.56 9.82 23.56
C ILE A 110 -3.75 10.57 22.99
N ASP A 111 -3.84 11.86 23.31
CA ASP A 111 -4.90 12.69 22.77
C ASP A 111 -4.71 12.91 21.28
N ILE A 112 -3.59 13.49 20.87
CA ILE A 112 -3.39 13.88 19.48
C ILE A 112 -3.51 12.68 18.53
N SER A 113 -2.90 11.54 18.85
CA SER A 113 -2.88 10.36 17.98
C SER A 113 -4.22 9.62 17.90
N SER A 114 -5.14 9.80 18.86
CA SER A 114 -6.45 9.13 18.80
C SER A 114 -7.39 9.70 17.73
N ARG A 115 -6.99 10.78 17.06
CA ARG A 115 -7.73 11.43 15.96
C ARG A 115 -7.28 10.93 14.58
N ALA A 116 -6.30 10.02 14.54
CA ALA A 116 -5.76 9.44 13.32
C ALA A 116 -6.80 8.63 12.55
#